data_AF-A0A182VTK7-F1
#
_entry.id   AF-A0A182VTK7-F1
#
_cell.length_a   1.000
_cell.length_b   1.000
_cell.length_c   1.000
_cell.angle_alpha   90.00
_cell.angle_beta   90.00
_cell.angle_gamma   90.00
#
_symmetry.space_group_name_H-M   'P 1'
#
loop_
_entity.id
_entity.type
_entity.pdbx_description
1 polymer ?
#
loop_
_entity_poly.entity_id
_entity_poly.type
_entity_poly.pdbx_seq_one_letter_code
_entity_poly.pdbx_strand_id
1 'polypeptide(L)'
;MVLELCHRHNCTLEIELDIILFAVSGETVANSEWGQVYPNGSSDGLIGSLIDRRSDVAVAAIYRCLYVEQSVPLRNDMMAGSIMLSFLLFGGFMVGNSYAGALASVMTIPRYEKSIDSRADFASSGMKWSGTTVAWMNSLLMAEQPELVTIRNNYEVHDGDTLARFSHTRRDMGYVHERLQYGSYALESFININATRLLQPLKEDVFWEQIITACSKTWPLMGYYDDLILRVQQNGILRYWELGSVIRNMGLEIQRNLANARVHDADHEPVKLLIAHFLGVFFILFVGLTLATVAFITELVVYRAKTGQDIEILA
;
A
#
# COMPACT_ATOMS: atom_id res chain seq x y z
N MET A 1 -23.97 -20.57 -18.30
CA MET A 1 -24.21 -20.45 -19.76
C MET A 1 -24.80 -21.73 -20.35
N VAL A 2 -24.16 -22.90 -20.25
CA VAL A 2 -24.67 -24.15 -20.85
C VAL A 2 -26.09 -24.52 -20.36
N LEU A 3 -26.41 -24.30 -19.08
CA LEU A 3 -27.76 -24.44 -18.52
C LEU A 3 -28.82 -23.61 -19.27
N GLU A 4 -28.50 -22.38 -19.67
CA GLU A 4 -29.41 -21.48 -20.40
C GLU A 4 -29.67 -21.97 -21.83
N LEU A 5 -28.63 -22.53 -22.48
CA LEU A 5 -28.77 -23.21 -23.78
C LEU A 5 -29.70 -24.42 -23.66
N CYS A 6 -29.46 -25.29 -22.68
CA CYS A 6 -30.26 -26.49 -22.47
C CYS A 6 -31.72 -26.19 -22.09
N HIS A 7 -31.97 -25.10 -21.35
CA HIS A 7 -33.33 -24.65 -21.06
C HIS A 7 -34.09 -24.23 -22.33
N ARG A 8 -33.42 -23.52 -23.25
CA ARG A 8 -34.00 -23.05 -24.53
C ARG A 8 -34.22 -24.16 -25.55
N HIS A 9 -33.35 -25.17 -25.56
CA HIS A 9 -33.39 -26.28 -26.53
C HIS A 9 -33.86 -27.61 -25.92
N ASN A 10 -34.45 -27.57 -24.72
CA ASN A 10 -35.03 -28.71 -23.99
C ASN A 10 -34.08 -29.93 -23.90
N CYS A 11 -32.84 -29.69 -23.52
CA CYS A 11 -31.80 -30.72 -23.41
C CYS A 11 -31.59 -31.14 -21.95
N THR A 12 -31.27 -32.42 -21.72
CA THR A 12 -30.79 -32.92 -20.43
C THR A 12 -29.30 -32.63 -20.27
N LEU A 13 -28.90 -32.09 -19.11
CA LEU A 13 -27.53 -31.68 -18.83
C LEU A 13 -27.04 -32.41 -17.58
N GLU A 14 -25.98 -33.20 -17.73
CA GLU A 14 -25.27 -33.87 -16.64
C GLU A 14 -23.94 -33.14 -16.44
N ILE A 15 -23.66 -32.69 -15.21
CA ILE A 15 -22.49 -31.84 -14.90
C ILE A 15 -21.55 -32.63 -14.00
N GLU A 16 -20.37 -32.94 -14.54
CA GLU A 16 -19.23 -33.43 -13.79
C GLU A 16 -18.35 -32.23 -13.41
N LEU A 17 -17.96 -32.11 -12.13
CA LEU A 17 -17.36 -30.92 -11.54
C LEU A 17 -15.89 -31.17 -11.14
N ASP A 18 -14.95 -30.71 -11.96
CA ASP A 18 -13.57 -30.48 -11.53
C ASP A 18 -13.39 -28.99 -11.18
N ILE A 19 -12.94 -28.72 -9.95
CA ILE A 19 -12.94 -27.37 -9.36
C ILE A 19 -11.58 -26.70 -9.52
N ILE A 20 -11.53 -25.63 -10.32
CA ILE A 20 -10.47 -24.60 -10.30
C ILE A 20 -11.20 -23.24 -10.27
N LEU A 21 -10.79 -22.32 -9.39
CA LEU A 21 -11.63 -21.18 -8.93
C LEU A 21 -10.73 -19.93 -8.78
N PHE A 22 -11.17 -18.70 -9.13
CA PHE A 22 -11.80 -17.64 -8.27
C PHE A 22 -12.16 -16.37 -9.14
N ALA A 23 -12.37 -15.11 -8.60
CA ALA A 23 -12.56 -13.79 -9.34
C ALA A 23 -12.63 -12.42 -8.51
N VAL A 24 -12.67 -11.20 -9.15
CA VAL A 24 -12.98 -9.73 -8.76
C VAL A 24 -11.88 -8.73 -8.23
N SER A 25 -11.89 -7.36 -8.31
CA SER A 25 -12.28 -6.34 -9.36
C SER A 25 -11.73 -4.89 -9.11
N GLY A 26 -11.19 -4.18 -10.14
CA GLY A 26 -11.17 -2.68 -10.29
C GLY A 26 -10.31 -1.82 -9.31
N GLU A 27 -10.30 -0.46 -9.28
CA GLU A 27 -10.59 0.64 -10.27
C GLU A 27 -10.25 2.07 -9.67
N THR A 28 -9.78 3.06 -10.47
CA THR A 28 -9.74 4.56 -10.21
C THR A 28 -8.84 5.11 -9.05
N VAL A 29 -8.43 6.39 -8.90
CA VAL A 29 -9.02 7.76 -9.11
C VAL A 29 -7.91 8.81 -9.50
N ALA A 30 -8.30 10.07 -9.79
CA ALA A 30 -7.52 11.14 -10.42
C ALA A 30 -6.85 12.22 -9.52
N ASN A 31 -5.89 12.93 -10.12
CA ASN A 31 -5.15 14.12 -9.66
C ASN A 31 -6.03 15.41 -9.57
N SER A 32 -5.44 16.60 -9.36
CA SER A 32 -4.99 17.21 -8.09
C SER A 32 -4.73 18.72 -8.32
N GLU A 33 -4.72 19.57 -7.27
CA GLU A 33 -4.94 21.02 -7.43
C GLU A 33 -3.67 21.90 -7.60
N TRP A 34 -2.46 21.34 -7.55
CA TRP A 34 -1.22 22.13 -7.47
C TRP A 34 -0.46 22.34 -8.79
N GLY A 35 -0.59 21.38 -9.71
CA GLY A 35 -0.06 21.48 -11.06
C GLY A 35 1.35 20.91 -11.27
N GLN A 36 1.58 20.37 -12.46
CA GLN A 36 2.85 19.84 -12.94
C GLN A 36 3.24 20.48 -14.28
N VAL A 37 4.54 20.48 -14.58
CA VAL A 37 5.06 20.91 -15.89
C VAL A 37 5.30 19.67 -16.74
N TYR A 38 4.54 19.55 -17.82
CA TYR A 38 4.64 18.43 -18.74
C TYR A 38 5.84 18.58 -19.68
N PRO A 39 6.43 17.47 -20.21
CA PRO A 39 7.61 17.52 -21.07
C PRO A 39 7.41 18.27 -22.40
N ASN A 40 6.17 18.56 -22.77
CA ASN A 40 5.79 19.36 -23.95
C ASN A 40 5.88 20.89 -23.70
N GLY A 41 6.27 21.34 -22.49
CA GLY A 41 6.35 22.76 -22.12
C GLY A 41 5.03 23.37 -21.64
N SER A 42 3.93 22.62 -21.62
CA SER A 42 2.67 23.02 -20.98
C SER A 42 2.69 22.72 -19.48
N SER A 43 1.92 23.45 -18.68
CA SER A 43 1.78 23.17 -17.25
C SER A 43 0.39 23.52 -16.75
N ASP A 44 -0.08 22.80 -15.73
CA ASP A 44 -1.38 23.03 -15.09
C ASP A 44 -1.21 23.56 -13.64
N GLY A 45 -2.33 23.65 -12.91
CA GLY A 45 -2.40 24.19 -11.56
C GLY A 45 -1.83 25.61 -11.39
N LEU A 46 -1.31 25.89 -10.20
CA LEU A 46 -0.81 27.21 -9.81
C LEU A 46 0.47 27.62 -10.57
N ILE A 47 1.23 26.64 -11.08
CA ILE A 47 2.45 26.86 -11.85
C ILE A 47 2.11 27.27 -13.29
N GLY A 48 1.13 26.61 -13.91
CA GLY A 48 0.64 26.96 -15.25
C GLY A 48 0.05 28.36 -15.35
N SER A 49 -0.69 28.81 -14.33
CA SER A 49 -1.34 30.14 -14.36
C SER A 49 -0.36 31.31 -14.35
N LEU A 50 0.88 31.11 -13.87
CA LEU A 50 1.98 32.07 -13.93
C LEU A 50 2.69 32.06 -15.30
N ILE A 51 2.95 30.88 -15.87
CA ILE A 51 3.70 30.74 -17.12
C ILE A 51 2.88 31.25 -18.31
N ASP A 52 1.57 30.96 -18.33
CA ASP A 52 0.62 31.45 -19.35
C ASP A 52 0.23 32.94 -19.18
N ARG A 53 0.80 33.65 -18.18
CA ARG A 53 0.44 35.04 -17.82
C ARG A 53 -1.06 35.26 -17.58
N ARG A 54 -1.75 34.29 -16.99
CA ARG A 54 -3.16 34.44 -16.56
C ARG A 54 -3.30 34.99 -15.14
N SER A 55 -2.21 35.05 -14.40
CA SER A 55 -2.14 35.58 -13.03
C SER A 55 -0.89 36.44 -12.88
N ASP A 56 -1.04 37.73 -12.56
CA ASP A 56 0.12 38.63 -12.42
C ASP A 56 0.89 38.42 -11.10
N VAL A 57 0.25 37.82 -10.09
CA VAL A 57 0.87 37.40 -8.81
C VAL A 57 0.20 36.11 -8.33
N ALA A 58 1.01 35.15 -7.85
CA ALA A 58 0.56 34.04 -7.02
C ALA A 58 1.34 34.06 -5.69
N VAL A 59 0.68 33.74 -4.58
CA VAL A 59 1.28 33.71 -3.24
C VAL A 59 1.09 32.32 -2.64
N ALA A 60 2.20 31.69 -2.26
CA ALA A 60 2.22 30.41 -1.55
C ALA A 60 2.90 30.59 -0.18
N ALA A 61 2.42 29.87 0.84
CA ALA A 61 2.94 29.97 2.20
C ALA A 61 4.24 29.18 2.36
N ILE A 62 5.36 29.87 2.59
CA ILE A 62 6.61 29.26 3.04
C ILE A 62 6.64 29.25 4.56
N TYR A 63 6.53 28.07 5.18
CA TYR A 63 6.74 27.94 6.62
C TYR A 63 8.23 28.07 6.95
N ARG A 64 8.58 29.14 7.66
CA ARG A 64 9.92 29.36 8.22
C ARG A 64 9.84 29.26 9.74
N CYS A 65 10.12 28.07 10.29
CA CYS A 65 10.21 27.90 11.74
C CYS A 65 11.50 28.56 12.25
N LEU A 66 11.36 29.70 12.93
CA LEU A 66 12.39 30.23 13.81
C LEU A 66 12.22 29.57 15.17
N TYR A 67 13.10 28.64 15.54
CA TYR A 67 13.18 28.16 16.91
C TYR A 67 13.72 29.29 17.80
N VAL A 68 12.83 29.87 18.61
CA VAL A 68 13.21 30.81 19.67
C VAL A 68 13.41 29.99 20.94
N GLU A 69 14.67 29.61 21.19
CA GLU A 69 15.06 29.12 22.51
C GLU A 69 14.83 30.22 23.57
N GLN A 70 14.37 29.83 24.75
CA GLN A 70 13.94 30.78 25.79
C GLN A 70 15.10 31.66 26.25
N SER A 71 14.91 32.98 26.15
CA SER A 71 15.88 33.94 26.67
C SER A 71 15.82 34.01 28.20
N VAL A 72 16.91 33.62 28.86
CA VAL A 72 17.08 33.82 30.29
C VAL A 72 17.56 35.26 30.53
N PRO A 73 16.85 36.10 31.32
CA PRO A 73 17.33 37.43 31.67
C PRO A 73 18.56 37.32 32.56
N LEU A 74 19.69 37.89 32.12
CA LEU A 74 20.96 37.82 32.83
C LEU A 74 21.35 39.17 33.42
N ARG A 75 22.05 39.09 34.55
CA ARG A 75 22.67 40.23 35.22
C ARG A 75 24.04 40.49 34.62
N ASN A 76 24.25 41.68 34.05
CA ASN A 76 25.42 42.03 33.24
C ASN A 76 26.76 42.17 34.01
N ASP A 77 26.79 41.87 35.30
CA ASP A 77 27.92 42.17 36.20
C ASP A 77 29.15 41.24 36.00
N MET A 78 29.06 40.19 35.15
CA MET A 78 30.14 39.22 34.92
C MET A 78 30.36 38.89 33.43
N MET A 79 31.31 39.57 32.78
CA MET A 79 31.71 39.32 31.37
C MET A 79 32.04 37.85 31.08
N ALA A 80 32.74 37.17 31.98
CA ALA A 80 33.11 35.75 31.80
C ALA A 80 31.87 34.83 31.72
N GLY A 81 30.81 35.12 32.49
CA GLY A 81 29.55 34.38 32.43
C GLY A 81 28.81 34.59 31.11
N SER A 82 28.80 35.83 30.60
CA SER A 82 28.22 36.17 29.29
C SER A 82 28.95 35.46 28.13
N ILE A 83 30.29 35.41 28.17
CA ILE A 83 31.09 34.69 27.17
C ILE A 83 30.82 33.18 27.24
N MET A 84 30.83 32.57 28.42
CA MET A 84 30.57 31.14 28.59
C MET A 84 29.17 30.76 28.11
N LEU A 85 28.15 31.56 28.46
CA LEU A 85 26.79 31.33 28.03
C LEU A 85 26.63 31.51 26.51
N SER A 86 27.31 32.48 25.90
CA SER A 86 27.28 32.68 24.45
C SER A 86 27.80 31.45 23.69
N PHE A 87 28.89 30.84 24.18
CA PHE A 87 29.38 29.55 23.65
C PHE A 87 28.41 28.40 23.90
N LEU A 88 27.77 28.33 25.08
CA LEU A 88 26.79 27.29 25.41
C LEU A 88 25.54 27.38 24.51
N LEU A 89 25.00 28.59 24.30
CA LEU A 89 23.85 28.84 23.43
C LEU A 89 24.19 28.57 21.96
N PHE A 90 25.38 28.93 21.49
CA PHE A 90 25.83 28.59 20.14
C PHE A 90 25.97 27.07 19.94
N GLY A 91 26.51 26.36 20.93
CA GLY A 91 26.57 24.90 20.93
C GLY A 91 25.18 24.25 20.91
N GLY A 92 24.26 24.72 21.75
CA GLY A 92 22.86 24.28 21.78
C GLY A 92 22.15 24.50 20.44
N PHE A 93 22.31 25.68 19.85
CA PHE A 93 21.79 26.01 18.52
C PHE A 93 22.34 25.07 17.43
N MET A 94 23.65 24.77 17.45
CA MET A 94 24.26 23.86 16.48
C MET A 94 23.71 22.43 16.62
N VAL A 95 23.58 21.93 17.86
CA VAL A 95 23.02 20.60 18.14
C VAL A 95 21.55 20.51 17.75
N GLY A 96 20.74 21.51 18.08
CA GLY A 96 19.31 21.55 17.76
C GLY A 96 19.04 21.53 16.25
N ASN A 97 19.75 22.35 15.47
CA ASN A 97 19.63 22.35 14.01
C ASN A 97 20.14 21.03 13.38
N SER A 98 21.23 20.46 13.90
CA SER A 98 21.75 19.16 13.42
C SER A 98 20.75 18.04 13.67
N TYR A 99 20.15 17.99 14.87
CA TYR A 99 19.11 17.00 15.21
C TYR A 99 17.86 17.17 14.34
N ALA A 100 17.37 18.41 14.16
CA ALA A 100 16.23 18.70 13.30
C ALA A 100 16.47 18.29 11.84
N GLY A 101 17.68 18.54 11.30
CA GLY A 101 18.07 18.12 9.96
C GLY A 101 18.18 16.60 9.80
N ALA A 102 18.75 15.91 10.79
CA ALA A 102 18.81 14.45 10.81
C ALA A 102 17.41 13.81 10.92
N LEU A 103 16.54 14.34 11.78
CA LEU A 103 15.16 13.89 11.92
C LEU A 103 14.38 14.11 10.61
N ALA A 104 14.51 15.28 9.98
CA ALA A 104 13.92 15.55 8.68
C ALA A 104 14.40 14.55 7.62
N SER A 105 15.71 14.28 7.56
CA SER A 105 16.28 13.27 6.64
C SER A 105 15.67 11.88 6.87
N VAL A 106 15.59 11.41 8.11
CA VAL A 106 14.97 10.11 8.46
C VAL A 106 13.49 10.06 8.06
N MET A 107 12.74 11.13 8.30
CA MET A 107 11.33 11.24 7.91
C MET A 107 11.12 11.35 6.38
N THR A 108 12.19 11.56 5.61
CA THR A 108 12.18 11.58 4.13
C THR A 108 12.78 10.34 3.48
N ILE A 109 13.23 9.33 4.23
CA ILE A 109 13.81 8.09 3.64
C ILE A 109 12.72 7.38 2.81
N PRO A 110 12.87 7.30 1.47
CA PRO A 110 11.92 6.60 0.61
C PRO A 110 12.13 5.09 0.70
N ARG A 111 11.26 4.32 0.05
CA ARG A 111 11.47 2.88 -0.13
C ARG A 111 12.78 2.66 -0.90
N TYR A 112 13.67 1.82 -0.38
CA TYR A 112 14.96 1.51 -0.99
C TYR A 112 14.85 0.67 -2.28
N GLU A 113 13.74 -0.05 -2.45
CA GLU A 113 13.50 -0.93 -3.60
C GLU A 113 12.25 -0.48 -4.36
N LYS A 114 12.33 -0.54 -5.69
CA LYS A 114 11.19 -0.31 -6.59
C LYS A 114 10.19 -1.45 -6.43
N SER A 115 8.91 -1.14 -6.40
CA SER A 115 7.85 -2.16 -6.48
C SER A 115 7.91 -2.92 -7.82
N ILE A 116 7.64 -4.22 -7.76
CA ILE A 116 7.48 -5.07 -8.94
C ILE A 116 6.08 -4.81 -9.51
N ASP A 117 6.04 -4.09 -10.63
CA ASP A 117 4.80 -3.56 -11.22
C ASP A 117 4.55 -4.08 -12.64
N SER A 118 5.60 -4.09 -13.46
CA SER A 118 5.58 -4.54 -14.86
C SER A 118 6.11 -5.96 -15.03
N ARG A 119 5.89 -6.53 -16.21
CA ARG A 119 6.43 -7.86 -16.59
C ARG A 119 7.95 -7.89 -16.65
N ALA A 120 8.56 -6.81 -17.14
CA ALA A 120 10.01 -6.65 -17.16
C ALA A 120 10.61 -6.54 -15.74
N ASP A 121 9.93 -5.83 -14.82
CA ASP A 121 10.34 -5.80 -13.40
C ASP A 121 10.25 -7.20 -12.78
N PHE A 122 9.18 -7.95 -13.07
CA PHE A 122 9.00 -9.29 -12.54
C PHE A 122 10.05 -10.27 -13.07
N ALA A 123 10.32 -10.26 -14.38
CA ALA A 123 11.37 -11.08 -14.98
C ALA A 123 12.77 -10.73 -14.45
N SER A 124 13.08 -9.44 -14.29
CA SER A 124 14.39 -8.98 -13.79
C SER A 124 14.59 -9.18 -12.28
N SER A 125 13.51 -9.24 -11.49
CA SER A 125 13.58 -9.55 -10.05
C SER A 125 14.13 -10.96 -9.75
N GLY A 126 14.02 -11.88 -10.72
CA GLY A 126 14.35 -13.31 -10.50
C GLY A 126 13.41 -14.01 -9.52
N MET A 127 12.30 -13.37 -9.11
CA MET A 127 11.34 -13.93 -8.17
C MET A 127 10.71 -15.21 -8.73
N LYS A 128 10.66 -16.24 -7.90
CA LYS A 128 9.96 -17.49 -8.21
C LYS A 128 8.46 -17.30 -8.06
N TRP A 129 7.66 -18.06 -8.78
CA TRP A 129 6.21 -18.03 -8.59
C TRP A 129 5.61 -19.42 -8.70
N SER A 130 4.43 -19.59 -8.11
CA SER A 130 3.83 -20.91 -7.98
C SER A 130 2.31 -20.92 -8.03
N GLY A 131 1.80 -22.08 -8.43
CA GLY A 131 0.41 -22.48 -8.40
C GLY A 131 0.30 -23.99 -8.17
N THR A 132 -0.92 -24.47 -8.00
CA THR A 132 -1.24 -25.87 -7.67
C THR A 132 -1.03 -26.84 -8.82
N THR A 133 -1.05 -26.36 -10.07
CA THR A 133 -0.97 -27.21 -11.27
C THR A 133 0.00 -26.67 -12.32
N VAL A 134 0.49 -27.55 -13.19
CA VAL A 134 1.30 -27.18 -14.38
C VAL A 134 0.48 -26.38 -15.41
N ALA A 135 -0.85 -26.40 -15.34
CA ALA A 135 -1.74 -25.79 -16.34
C ALA A 135 -1.47 -24.28 -16.53
N TRP A 136 -1.08 -23.58 -15.46
CA TRP A 136 -0.67 -22.18 -15.46
C TRP A 136 0.52 -21.84 -16.38
N MET A 137 1.33 -22.84 -16.78
CA MET A 137 2.39 -22.64 -17.76
C MET A 137 1.94 -22.80 -19.22
N ASN A 138 0.79 -23.42 -19.50
CA ASN A 138 0.40 -23.80 -20.87
C ASN A 138 0.41 -22.59 -21.83
N SER A 139 -0.16 -21.48 -21.39
CA SER A 139 -0.20 -20.17 -22.06
C SER A 139 1.19 -19.57 -22.35
N LEU A 140 2.20 -19.98 -21.58
CA LEU A 140 3.59 -19.51 -21.68
C LEU A 140 4.53 -20.49 -22.41
N LEU A 141 4.10 -21.72 -22.71
CA LEU A 141 4.96 -22.73 -23.34
C LEU A 141 5.49 -22.29 -24.71
N MET A 142 4.64 -21.64 -25.52
CA MET A 142 4.97 -21.17 -26.87
C MET A 142 5.43 -19.69 -26.90
N ALA A 143 5.63 -19.05 -25.75
CA ALA A 143 6.08 -17.66 -25.71
C ALA A 143 7.57 -17.54 -26.07
N GLU A 144 7.88 -16.79 -27.13
CA GLU A 144 9.25 -16.51 -27.59
C GLU A 144 9.89 -15.29 -26.91
N GLN A 145 9.09 -14.45 -26.24
CA GLN A 145 9.54 -13.21 -25.61
C GLN A 145 10.45 -13.51 -24.40
N PRO A 146 11.64 -12.89 -24.28
CA PRO A 146 12.65 -13.28 -23.29
C PRO A 146 12.18 -13.09 -21.84
N GLU A 147 11.35 -12.09 -21.58
CA GLU A 147 10.71 -11.85 -20.28
C GLU A 147 9.80 -13.02 -19.89
N LEU A 148 8.90 -13.44 -20.79
CA LEU A 148 7.97 -14.55 -20.56
C LEU A 148 8.69 -15.89 -20.46
N VAL A 149 9.76 -16.11 -21.25
CA VAL A 149 10.63 -17.29 -21.13
C VAL A 149 11.29 -17.34 -19.75
N THR A 150 11.76 -16.20 -19.23
CA THR A 150 12.37 -16.11 -17.89
C THR A 150 11.34 -16.40 -16.80
N ILE A 151 10.16 -15.78 -16.88
CA ILE A 151 9.05 -16.01 -15.95
C ILE A 151 8.62 -17.49 -15.96
N ARG A 152 8.41 -18.09 -17.14
CA ARG A 152 8.07 -19.52 -17.29
C ARG A 152 9.12 -20.42 -16.62
N ASN A 153 10.40 -20.16 -16.81
CA ASN A 153 11.48 -20.97 -16.25
C ASN A 153 11.59 -20.83 -14.71
N ASN A 154 11.04 -19.77 -14.12
CA ASN A 154 11.01 -19.52 -12.67
C ASN A 154 9.76 -20.10 -11.97
N TYR A 155 8.92 -20.86 -12.67
CA TYR A 155 7.71 -21.47 -12.11
C TYR A 155 8.00 -22.73 -11.30
N GLU A 156 7.37 -22.86 -10.13
CA GLU A 156 7.37 -24.07 -9.31
C GLU A 156 5.94 -24.54 -9.08
N VAL A 157 5.71 -25.86 -9.01
CA VAL A 157 4.41 -26.43 -8.62
C VAL A 157 4.49 -26.90 -7.18
N HIS A 158 3.58 -26.40 -6.34
CA HIS A 158 3.43 -26.80 -4.95
C HIS A 158 1.98 -27.15 -4.65
N ASP A 159 1.75 -28.08 -3.73
CA ASP A 159 0.41 -28.46 -3.30
C ASP A 159 -0.32 -27.31 -2.58
N GLY A 160 -1.66 -27.30 -2.65
CA GLY A 160 -2.52 -26.23 -2.10
C GLY A 160 -2.28 -25.97 -0.61
N ASP A 161 -2.12 -27.02 0.20
CA ASP A 161 -1.80 -26.90 1.64
C ASP A 161 -0.42 -26.29 1.91
N THR A 162 0.50 -26.43 0.96
CA THR A 162 1.85 -25.86 1.03
C THR A 162 1.81 -24.39 0.62
N LEU A 163 1.10 -24.07 -0.47
CA LEU A 163 0.87 -22.68 -0.91
C LEU A 163 0.10 -21.86 0.12
N ALA A 164 -0.85 -22.46 0.83
CA ALA A 164 -1.57 -21.80 1.92
C ALA A 164 -0.65 -21.39 3.09
N ARG A 165 0.46 -22.10 3.30
CA ARG A 165 1.49 -21.72 4.29
C ARG A 165 2.46 -20.69 3.72
N PHE A 166 2.89 -20.87 2.46
CA PHE A 166 3.81 -19.96 1.80
C PHE A 166 3.22 -18.55 1.64
N SER A 167 1.94 -18.41 1.28
CA SER A 167 1.26 -17.10 1.12
C SER A 167 1.37 -16.21 2.37
N HIS A 168 1.40 -16.80 3.57
CA HIS A 168 1.60 -16.09 4.83
C HIS A 168 3.08 -15.87 5.18
N THR A 169 3.96 -16.83 4.88
CA THR A 169 5.34 -16.89 5.40
C THR A 169 6.42 -16.40 4.44
N ARG A 170 6.27 -16.61 3.14
CA ARG A 170 7.22 -16.23 2.10
C ARG A 170 6.89 -14.88 1.48
N ARG A 171 7.94 -14.13 1.14
CA ARG A 171 7.88 -12.81 0.45
C ARG A 171 8.79 -12.78 -0.79
N ASP A 172 9.61 -13.82 -0.94
CA ASP A 172 10.52 -14.15 -2.04
C ASP A 172 9.84 -14.93 -3.18
N MET A 173 8.51 -15.08 -3.12
CA MET A 173 7.73 -15.89 -4.06
C MET A 173 6.38 -15.23 -4.39
N GLY A 174 6.04 -15.20 -5.67
CA GLY A 174 4.73 -14.80 -6.20
C GLY A 174 3.73 -15.97 -6.25
N TYR A 175 2.45 -15.65 -6.25
CA TYR A 175 1.36 -16.63 -6.33
C TYR A 175 0.53 -16.34 -7.58
N VAL A 176 0.19 -17.39 -8.32
CA VAL A 176 -0.65 -17.24 -9.51
C VAL A 176 -2.07 -16.84 -9.12
N HIS A 177 -2.62 -15.91 -9.89
CA HIS A 177 -4.04 -15.60 -9.92
C HIS A 177 -4.43 -15.18 -11.33
N GLU A 178 -5.68 -15.40 -11.71
CA GLU A 178 -6.25 -14.90 -12.96
C GLU A 178 -6.81 -13.47 -12.77
N ARG A 179 -7.26 -12.83 -13.84
CA ARG A 179 -8.07 -11.60 -13.78
C ARG A 179 -9.20 -11.70 -14.81
N LEU A 180 -10.44 -11.87 -14.35
CA LEU A 180 -11.60 -11.98 -15.23
C LEU A 180 -11.91 -10.66 -15.95
N GLN A 181 -12.68 -10.79 -17.03
CA GLN A 181 -12.91 -9.77 -18.05
C GLN A 181 -13.44 -8.42 -17.55
N TYR A 182 -14.24 -8.37 -16.47
CA TYR A 182 -14.73 -7.09 -15.92
C TYR A 182 -13.87 -6.54 -14.77
N GLY A 183 -12.61 -7.00 -14.67
CA GLY A 183 -11.53 -6.35 -13.91
C GLY A 183 -10.87 -7.23 -12.83
N SER A 184 -11.04 -8.55 -12.87
CA SER A 184 -11.51 -9.28 -11.69
C SER A 184 -10.64 -10.46 -11.18
N TYR A 185 -9.80 -10.25 -10.16
CA TYR A 185 -8.78 -11.19 -9.60
C TYR A 185 -9.26 -12.56 -9.10
N ALA A 186 -8.83 -13.61 -9.79
CA ALA A 186 -9.16 -14.99 -9.50
C ALA A 186 -8.07 -15.74 -8.72
N LEU A 187 -8.24 -15.74 -7.39
CA LEU A 187 -7.34 -16.25 -6.35
C LEU A 187 -7.63 -17.70 -5.88
N GLU A 188 -6.89 -18.73 -6.28
CA GLU A 188 -7.16 -20.09 -5.76
C GLU A 188 -7.27 -20.21 -4.22
N SER A 189 -7.97 -21.26 -3.74
CA SER A 189 -8.45 -21.40 -2.34
C SER A 189 -7.37 -21.31 -1.25
N PHE A 190 -6.10 -21.42 -1.59
CA PHE A 190 -4.97 -21.20 -0.69
C PHE A 190 -4.73 -19.71 -0.35
N ILE A 191 -5.29 -18.77 -1.11
CA ILE A 191 -5.20 -17.32 -0.88
C ILE A 191 -6.38 -16.86 0.01
N ASN A 192 -6.24 -17.15 1.29
CA ASN A 192 -7.21 -16.72 2.31
C ASN A 192 -7.20 -15.19 2.51
N ILE A 193 -8.27 -14.67 3.12
CA ILE A 193 -8.42 -13.23 3.39
C ILE A 193 -7.23 -12.61 4.15
N ASN A 194 -6.61 -13.35 5.07
CA ASN A 194 -5.42 -12.91 5.79
C ASN A 194 -4.18 -12.83 4.89
N ALA A 195 -4.10 -13.62 3.82
CA ALA A 195 -3.02 -13.54 2.82
C ALA A 195 -3.23 -12.33 1.90
N THR A 196 -4.48 -11.97 1.56
CA THR A 196 -4.82 -10.81 0.71
C THR A 196 -4.37 -9.46 1.31
N ARG A 197 -4.11 -9.41 2.62
CA ARG A 197 -3.57 -8.24 3.32
C ARG A 197 -2.02 -8.16 3.28
N LEU A 198 -1.37 -9.20 2.76
CA LEU A 198 0.08 -9.38 2.74
C LEU A 198 0.63 -9.54 1.31
N LEU A 199 -0.25 -9.69 0.33
CA LEU A 199 0.02 -9.88 -1.08
C LEU A 199 -0.56 -8.72 -1.88
N GLN A 200 0.03 -8.44 -3.03
CA GLN A 200 -0.45 -7.46 -4.00
C GLN A 200 -0.39 -8.06 -5.41
N PRO A 201 -1.40 -7.81 -6.28
CA PRO A 201 -1.33 -8.19 -7.70
C PRO A 201 -0.27 -7.36 -8.43
N LEU A 202 0.16 -7.75 -9.63
CA LEU A 202 0.95 -6.86 -10.49
C LEU A 202 0.06 -5.73 -11.05
N LYS A 203 0.67 -4.62 -11.53
CA LYS A 203 -0.08 -3.57 -12.23
C LYS A 203 -0.40 -3.98 -13.67
N GLU A 204 0.56 -4.64 -14.32
CA GLU A 204 0.41 -5.28 -15.63
C GLU A 204 0.15 -6.77 -15.48
N ASP A 205 -0.82 -7.31 -16.21
CA ASP A 205 -1.01 -8.77 -16.29
C ASP A 205 0.18 -9.41 -17.03
N VAL A 206 0.68 -10.55 -16.55
CA VAL A 206 1.79 -11.29 -17.18
C VAL A 206 1.43 -11.69 -18.62
N PHE A 207 0.21 -12.21 -18.79
CA PHE A 207 -0.43 -12.48 -20.06
C PHE A 207 -1.94 -12.32 -19.90
N TRP A 208 -2.66 -12.22 -21.02
CA TRP A 208 -4.12 -12.25 -21.03
C TRP A 208 -4.57 -13.31 -22.03
N GLU A 209 -5.65 -14.02 -21.69
CA GLU A 209 -6.31 -14.98 -22.55
C GLU A 209 -7.82 -14.80 -22.46
N GLN A 210 -8.55 -15.35 -23.43
CA GLN A 210 -10.01 -15.39 -23.38
C GLN A 210 -10.47 -16.74 -22.84
N ILE A 211 -11.44 -16.73 -21.93
CA ILE A 211 -12.07 -17.96 -21.45
C ILE A 211 -12.83 -18.59 -22.61
N ILE A 212 -12.33 -19.72 -23.11
CA ILE A 212 -12.95 -20.49 -24.19
C ILE A 212 -13.81 -21.62 -23.62
N THR A 213 -14.86 -22.00 -24.35
CA THR A 213 -15.56 -23.27 -24.12
C THR A 213 -15.09 -24.25 -25.18
N ALA A 214 -14.43 -25.33 -24.77
CA ALA A 214 -14.04 -26.40 -25.67
C ALA A 214 -15.22 -27.35 -25.91
N CYS A 215 -15.52 -27.65 -27.17
CA CYS A 215 -16.56 -28.59 -27.59
C CYS A 215 -16.00 -29.60 -28.59
N SER A 216 -16.67 -30.74 -28.77
CA SER A 216 -16.29 -31.68 -29.83
C SER A 216 -16.54 -31.07 -31.22
N LYS A 217 -15.66 -31.36 -32.18
CA LYS A 217 -15.75 -30.83 -33.57
C LYS A 217 -17.07 -31.15 -34.28
N THR A 218 -17.81 -32.13 -33.78
CA THR A 218 -19.08 -32.63 -34.32
C THR A 218 -20.29 -32.23 -33.48
N TRP A 219 -20.14 -31.33 -32.48
CA TRP A 219 -21.23 -30.94 -31.59
C TRP A 219 -22.34 -30.16 -32.35
N PRO A 220 -23.57 -30.70 -32.50
CA PRO A 220 -24.58 -30.10 -33.36
C PRO A 220 -25.12 -28.74 -32.86
N LEU A 221 -24.92 -28.42 -31.58
CA LEU A 221 -25.41 -27.18 -30.97
C LEU A 221 -24.38 -26.03 -30.98
N MET A 222 -23.17 -26.24 -31.53
CA MET A 222 -22.09 -25.24 -31.50
C MET A 222 -22.54 -23.86 -32.02
N GLY A 223 -23.16 -23.80 -33.20
CA GLY A 223 -23.64 -22.53 -33.76
C GLY A 223 -24.74 -21.83 -32.95
N TYR A 224 -25.58 -22.59 -32.22
CA TYR A 224 -26.57 -22.01 -31.29
C TYR A 224 -25.91 -21.49 -30.01
N TYR A 225 -24.83 -22.12 -29.59
CA TYR A 225 -24.05 -21.71 -28.43
C TYR A 225 -23.21 -20.45 -28.71
N ASP A 226 -22.60 -20.36 -29.91
CA ASP A 226 -21.85 -19.18 -30.35
C ASP A 226 -22.75 -17.92 -30.42
N ASP A 227 -23.95 -18.05 -30.99
CA ASP A 227 -24.96 -16.98 -30.99
C ASP A 227 -25.43 -16.62 -29.56
N LEU A 228 -25.58 -17.62 -28.68
CA LEU A 228 -25.90 -17.37 -27.27
C LEU A 228 -24.77 -16.59 -26.56
N ILE A 229 -23.50 -16.94 -26.77
CA ILE A 229 -22.34 -16.22 -26.22
C ILE A 229 -22.39 -14.76 -26.67
N LEU A 230 -22.51 -14.52 -27.99
CA LEU A 230 -22.53 -13.18 -28.56
C LEU A 230 -23.68 -12.34 -27.98
N ARG A 231 -24.89 -12.88 -27.88
CA ARG A 231 -26.03 -12.20 -27.25
C ARG A 231 -25.79 -11.92 -25.77
N VAL A 232 -25.26 -12.87 -25.02
CA VAL A 232 -24.97 -12.73 -23.58
C VAL A 232 -23.91 -11.66 -23.32
N GLN A 233 -22.90 -11.55 -24.19
CA GLN A 233 -21.87 -10.52 -24.14
C GLN A 233 -22.41 -9.14 -24.57
N GLN A 234 -23.19 -9.05 -25.65
CA GLN A 234 -23.83 -7.81 -26.12
C GLN A 234 -24.77 -7.20 -25.07
N ASN A 235 -25.51 -8.03 -24.33
CA ASN A 235 -26.41 -7.56 -23.26
C ASN A 235 -25.69 -7.29 -21.93
N GLY A 236 -24.36 -7.47 -21.85
CA GLY A 236 -23.58 -7.26 -20.63
C GLY A 236 -23.90 -8.22 -19.48
N ILE A 237 -24.64 -9.31 -19.74
CA ILE A 237 -25.08 -10.27 -18.71
C ILE A 237 -23.89 -10.90 -17.97
N LEU A 238 -22.76 -11.10 -18.68
CA LEU A 238 -21.53 -11.62 -18.08
C LEU A 238 -21.02 -10.75 -16.91
N ARG A 239 -21.13 -9.40 -16.98
CA ARG A 239 -20.72 -8.50 -15.89
C ARG A 239 -21.56 -8.72 -14.63
N TYR A 240 -22.86 -8.97 -14.80
CA TYR A 240 -23.75 -9.29 -13.68
C TYR A 240 -23.48 -10.68 -13.10
N TRP A 241 -23.25 -11.69 -13.97
CA TRP A 241 -22.89 -13.04 -13.53
C TRP A 241 -21.54 -13.10 -12.82
N GLU A 242 -20.55 -12.35 -13.29
CA GLU A 242 -19.23 -12.22 -12.66
C GLU A 242 -19.39 -11.71 -11.23
N LEU A 243 -19.92 -10.48 -11.07
CA LEU A 243 -20.15 -9.87 -9.76
C LEU A 243 -21.00 -10.76 -8.82
N GLY A 244 -22.07 -11.37 -9.36
CA GLY A 244 -22.94 -12.26 -8.60
C GLY A 244 -22.29 -13.59 -8.21
N SER A 245 -21.40 -14.15 -9.03
CA SER A 245 -20.60 -15.34 -8.69
C SER A 245 -19.68 -15.05 -7.52
N VAL A 246 -19.05 -13.87 -7.55
CA VAL A 246 -18.01 -13.48 -6.60
C VAL A 246 -18.53 -13.23 -5.21
N ILE A 247 -19.61 -12.45 -5.11
CA ILE A 247 -20.27 -12.15 -3.84
C ILE A 247 -20.68 -13.45 -3.14
N ARG A 248 -21.06 -14.48 -3.90
CA ARG A 248 -21.47 -15.80 -3.37
C ARG A 248 -20.28 -16.71 -3.00
N ASN A 249 -19.21 -16.73 -3.79
CA ASN A 249 -18.16 -17.74 -3.64
C ASN A 249 -16.94 -17.27 -2.81
N MET A 250 -16.71 -15.96 -2.70
CA MET A 250 -15.48 -15.41 -2.08
C MET A 250 -15.74 -14.23 -1.14
N GLY A 251 -16.80 -13.47 -1.40
CA GLY A 251 -17.12 -12.25 -0.66
C GLY A 251 -16.31 -11.03 -1.12
N LEU A 252 -16.87 -9.85 -0.87
CA LEU A 252 -16.33 -8.58 -1.37
C LEU A 252 -15.09 -8.06 -0.62
N GLU A 253 -14.82 -8.53 0.60
CA GLU A 253 -13.70 -8.02 1.41
C GLU A 253 -12.34 -8.40 0.82
N ILE A 254 -12.15 -9.66 0.40
CA ILE A 254 -10.96 -10.13 -0.32
C ILE A 254 -10.65 -9.23 -1.52
N GLN A 255 -11.69 -8.90 -2.27
CA GLN A 255 -11.58 -8.15 -3.53
C GLN A 255 -11.28 -6.68 -3.28
N ARG A 256 -11.91 -6.11 -2.25
CA ARG A 256 -11.57 -4.79 -1.74
C ARG A 256 -10.13 -4.74 -1.24
N ASN A 257 -9.63 -5.77 -0.56
CA ASN A 257 -8.25 -5.81 -0.08
C ASN A 257 -7.26 -5.76 -1.23
N LEU A 258 -7.46 -6.57 -2.29
CA LEU A 258 -6.56 -6.57 -3.45
C LEU A 258 -6.66 -5.31 -4.31
N ALA A 259 -7.87 -4.82 -4.58
CA ALA A 259 -8.08 -3.55 -5.27
C ALA A 259 -7.38 -2.39 -4.54
N ASN A 260 -7.42 -2.39 -3.20
CA ASN A 260 -6.80 -1.35 -2.37
C ASN A 260 -5.35 -1.66 -1.95
N ALA A 261 -4.79 -2.84 -2.27
CA ALA A 261 -3.44 -3.24 -1.87
C ALA A 261 -2.38 -2.25 -2.38
N ARG A 262 -2.64 -1.64 -3.54
CA ARG A 262 -1.81 -0.60 -4.18
C ARG A 262 -2.39 0.81 -4.06
N VAL A 263 -3.53 1.00 -3.40
CA VAL A 263 -4.05 2.35 -3.09
C VAL A 263 -3.24 2.99 -1.95
N HIS A 264 -2.47 2.20 -1.19
CA HIS A 264 -1.40 2.72 -0.31
C HIS A 264 -0.12 3.14 -1.07
N ASP A 265 -0.06 2.90 -2.38
CA ASP A 265 0.95 3.44 -3.31
C ASP A 265 0.37 4.61 -4.14
N ALA A 266 -0.79 5.16 -3.74
CA ALA A 266 -1.34 6.39 -4.29
C ALA A 266 -0.51 7.59 -3.79
N ASP A 267 0.59 7.81 -4.52
CA ASP A 267 1.42 9.00 -4.56
C ASP A 267 2.24 9.35 -3.31
N HIS A 268 3.18 10.26 -3.53
CA HIS A 268 4.27 10.62 -2.63
C HIS A 268 3.82 11.57 -1.51
N GLU A 269 2.58 11.41 -1.03
CA GLU A 269 2.00 12.31 -0.03
C GLU A 269 2.66 12.12 1.34
N PRO A 270 2.96 13.23 2.06
CA PRO A 270 3.58 13.15 3.37
C PRO A 270 2.62 12.51 4.39
N VAL A 271 2.99 11.31 4.86
CA VAL A 271 2.22 10.58 5.89
C VAL A 271 2.10 11.43 7.15
N LYS A 272 0.85 11.71 7.55
CA LYS A 272 0.55 12.50 8.76
C LYS A 272 1.04 11.78 10.01
N LEU A 273 1.97 12.39 10.73
CA LEU A 273 2.52 11.84 11.97
C LEU A 273 1.43 11.73 13.05
N LEU A 274 1.26 10.52 13.60
CA LEU A 274 0.35 10.22 14.70
C LEU A 274 1.05 10.41 16.05
N ILE A 275 0.26 10.63 17.11
CA ILE A 275 0.73 10.72 18.51
C ILE A 275 1.58 9.49 18.92
N ALA A 276 1.28 8.31 18.36
CA ALA A 276 2.04 7.09 18.57
C ALA A 276 3.55 7.23 18.23
N HIS A 277 3.92 8.05 17.25
CA HIS A 277 5.32 8.28 16.87
C HIS A 277 6.10 9.11 17.91
N PHE A 278 5.41 9.86 18.77
CA PHE A 278 6.01 10.73 19.80
C PHE A 278 5.94 10.14 21.22
N LEU A 279 5.35 8.95 21.37
CA LEU A 279 5.14 8.24 22.64
C LEU A 279 6.41 8.15 23.51
N GLY A 280 7.58 7.91 22.91
CA GLY A 280 8.86 7.88 23.63
C GLY A 280 9.26 9.24 24.24
N VAL A 281 8.96 10.36 23.57
CA VAL A 281 9.25 11.71 24.09
C VAL A 281 8.36 12.01 25.29
N PHE A 282 7.08 11.64 25.22
CA PHE A 282 6.15 11.77 26.36
C PHE A 282 6.57 10.93 27.56
N PHE A 283 7.12 9.72 27.36
CA PHE A 283 7.68 8.93 28.45
C PHE A 283 8.89 9.59 29.12
N ILE A 284 9.83 10.15 28.34
CA ILE A 284 10.99 10.88 28.89
C ILE A 284 10.53 12.11 29.68
N LEU A 285 9.57 12.88 29.16
CA LEU A 285 8.98 14.02 29.86
C LEU A 285 8.30 13.60 31.16
N PHE A 286 7.50 12.53 31.14
CA PHE A 286 6.84 11.99 32.32
C PHE A 286 7.85 11.59 33.41
N VAL A 287 8.89 10.82 33.05
CA VAL A 287 9.94 10.41 33.99
C VAL A 287 10.72 11.62 34.53
N GLY A 288 11.02 12.62 33.70
CA GLY A 288 11.67 13.86 34.15
C GLY A 288 10.83 14.62 35.18
N LEU A 289 9.52 14.76 34.93
CA LEU A 289 8.60 15.44 35.85
C LEU A 289 8.37 14.66 37.14
N THR A 290 8.32 13.32 37.12
CA THR A 290 8.21 12.52 38.34
C THR A 290 9.49 12.59 39.18
N LEU A 291 10.67 12.54 38.56
CA LEU A 291 11.93 12.73 39.28
C LEU A 291 12.07 14.14 39.89
N ALA A 292 11.68 15.18 39.15
CA ALA A 292 11.73 16.56 39.65
C ALA A 292 10.76 16.79 40.83
N THR A 293 9.54 16.26 40.75
CA THR A 293 8.55 16.37 41.85
C THR A 293 8.98 15.56 43.08
N VAL A 294 9.53 14.36 42.91
CA VAL A 294 10.11 13.57 44.02
C VAL A 294 11.28 14.31 44.67
N ALA A 295 12.21 14.86 43.89
CA ALA A 295 13.35 15.62 44.40
C ALA A 295 12.91 16.82 45.24
N PHE A 296 11.96 17.62 44.74
CA PHE A 296 11.40 18.77 45.45
C PHE A 296 10.69 18.36 46.77
N ILE A 297 9.93 17.25 46.77
CA ILE A 297 9.31 16.72 47.99
C ILE A 297 10.38 16.29 49.00
N THR A 298 11.44 15.60 48.57
CA THR A 298 12.54 15.22 49.48
C THR A 298 13.30 16.42 50.03
N GLU A 299 13.52 17.47 49.24
CA GLU A 299 14.14 18.72 49.71
C GLU A 299 13.26 19.40 50.78
N LEU A 300 11.95 19.49 50.54
CA LEU A 300 11.00 20.08 51.50
C LEU A 300 10.96 19.29 52.83
N VAL A 301 10.99 17.96 52.77
CA VAL A 301 11.03 17.09 53.96
C VAL A 301 12.35 17.27 54.73
N VAL A 302 13.50 17.26 54.03
CA VAL A 302 14.83 17.45 54.66
C VAL A 302 14.98 18.86 55.24
N TYR A 303 14.44 19.89 54.58
CA TYR A 303 14.41 21.25 55.09
C TYR A 303 13.60 21.32 56.39
N ARG A 304 12.35 20.85 56.39
CA ARG A 304 11.49 20.84 57.59
C ARG A 304 12.08 20.04 58.75
N ALA A 305 12.69 18.89 58.47
CA ALA A 305 13.37 18.06 59.47
C ALA A 305 14.59 18.76 60.11
N LYS A 306 15.23 19.71 59.41
CA LYS A 306 16.30 20.54 59.97
C LYS A 306 15.81 21.78 60.71
N THR A 307 14.66 22.35 60.30
CA THR A 307 14.11 23.58 60.90
C THR A 307 13.21 23.30 62.12
N GLY A 308 12.79 22.04 62.34
CA GLY A 308 12.11 21.64 63.58
C GLY A 308 10.69 22.18 63.74
N GLN A 309 9.96 22.40 62.64
CA GLN A 309 8.54 22.75 62.66
C GLN A 309 7.67 21.53 62.37
N ASP A 310 6.85 21.16 63.35
CA ASP A 310 5.88 20.06 63.25
C ASP A 310 4.74 20.36 62.25
N ILE A 311 4.08 19.29 61.82
CA ILE A 311 3.17 19.30 60.68
C ILE A 311 1.74 19.69 61.10
N GLU A 312 1.36 20.96 60.91
CA GLU A 312 -0.06 21.28 60.70
C GLU A 312 -0.44 20.96 59.25
N ILE A 313 -1.23 19.89 59.08
CA ILE A 313 -1.75 19.45 57.79
C ILE A 313 -2.96 20.34 57.46
N LEU A 314 -2.81 21.22 56.46
CA LEU A 314 -3.95 21.88 55.85
C LEU A 314 -4.79 20.84 55.08
N ALA A 315 -6.05 20.72 55.49
CA ALA A 315 -7.11 19.99 54.80
C ALA A 315 -7.73 20.82 53.67
#